data_AF-A0A183ALN3-F1
#
_entry.id   AF-A0A183ALN3-F1
#
_cell.length_a   1.000
_cell.length_b   1.000
_cell.length_c   1.000
_cell.angle_alpha   90.00
_cell.angle_beta   90.00
_cell.angle_gamma   90.00
#
_symmetry.space_group_name_H-M   'P 1'
#
loop_
_entity.id
_entity.type
_entity.pdbx_description
1 polymer ?
#
loop_
_entity_poly.entity_id
_entity_poly.type
_entity_poly.pdbx_seq_one_letter_code
_entity_poly.pdbx_strand_id
1 'polypeptide(L)'
;LVPTLTPDGLEQMRNMLQRMDAIARHARSVGVRVMVDAEQSYFQPAIRRITTEMMRLFNPFFIIYIQSAHENLHHDLNYALAEDFFFGAKLVRGAYMEQERSRAATLGYEDPICSDYEATSRMYESCVDEVLQFIVKRPIGRVSVMMATHNENTVRYALKRLVYFYKRNHFEIVERD
;
A
#
# COMPACT_ATOMS: atom_id res chain seq x y z
N LEU A 1 -19.59 6.12 -18.14
CA LEU A 1 -19.08 7.45 -17.68
C LEU A 1 -19.50 7.61 -16.24
N VAL A 2 -18.56 7.83 -15.32
CA VAL A 2 -18.89 8.16 -13.92
C VAL A 2 -19.69 9.47 -13.96
N PRO A 3 -20.91 9.52 -13.40
CA PRO A 3 -21.69 10.75 -13.40
C PRO A 3 -20.89 11.87 -12.73
N THR A 4 -20.95 13.07 -13.30
CA THR A 4 -20.34 14.27 -12.70
C THR A 4 -20.83 14.40 -11.26
N LEU A 5 -19.90 14.64 -10.33
CA LEU A 5 -20.22 14.81 -8.92
C LEU A 5 -21.30 15.88 -8.76
N THR A 6 -22.36 15.55 -8.02
CA THR A 6 -23.38 16.54 -7.63
C THR A 6 -22.74 17.61 -6.74
N PRO A 7 -23.36 18.79 -6.59
CA PRO A 7 -22.91 19.80 -5.63
C PRO A 7 -22.71 19.23 -4.22
N ASP A 8 -23.65 18.39 -3.77
CA ASP A 8 -23.55 17.68 -2.49
C ASP A 8 -22.35 16.72 -2.46
N GLY A 9 -22.11 15.97 -3.54
CA GLY A 9 -20.96 15.08 -3.66
C GLY A 9 -19.62 15.82 -3.58
N LEU A 10 -19.53 17.00 -4.19
CA LEU A 10 -18.35 17.86 -4.08
C LEU A 10 -18.14 18.35 -2.64
N GLU A 11 -19.22 18.71 -1.96
CA GLU A 11 -19.14 19.16 -0.56
C GLU A 11 -18.75 18.01 0.38
N GLN A 12 -19.28 16.79 0.18
CA GLN A 12 -18.85 15.60 0.92
C GLN A 12 -17.36 15.31 0.69
N MET A 13 -16.88 15.41 -0.56
CA MET A 13 -15.46 15.23 -0.88
C MET A 13 -14.60 16.28 -0.17
N ARG A 14 -15.02 17.56 -0.19
CA ARG A 14 -14.30 18.65 0.48
C ARG A 14 -14.22 18.43 1.99
N ASN A 15 -15.33 18.03 2.61
CA ASN A 15 -15.39 17.71 4.03
C ASN A 15 -14.50 16.51 4.41
N MET A 16 -14.44 15.48 3.57
CA MET A 16 -13.54 14.33 3.78
C MET A 16 -12.08 14.78 3.74
N LEU A 17 -11.68 15.57 2.75
CA LEU A 17 -10.29 16.05 2.64
C LEU A 17 -9.88 16.94 3.83
N GLN A 18 -10.78 17.79 4.32
CA GLN A 18 -10.55 18.60 5.51
C GLN A 18 -10.33 17.73 6.77
N ARG A 19 -11.10 16.65 6.93
CA ARG A 19 -10.92 15.71 8.05
C ARG A 19 -9.59 14.97 7.94
N MET A 20 -9.20 14.55 6.74
CA MET A 20 -7.90 13.89 6.50
C MET A 20 -6.73 14.82 6.85
N ASP A 21 -6.78 16.09 6.42
CA ASP A 21 -5.77 17.10 6.78
C ASP A 21 -5.71 17.33 8.30
N ALA A 22 -6.87 17.47 8.96
CA ALA A 22 -6.93 17.65 10.41
C ALA A 22 -6.31 16.47 11.18
N ILE A 23 -6.62 15.23 10.79
CA ILE A 23 -6.04 14.02 11.38
C ILE A 23 -4.53 13.98 11.13
N ALA A 24 -4.07 14.25 9.91
CA ALA A 24 -2.65 14.22 9.56
C ALA A 24 -1.85 15.28 10.33
N ARG A 25 -2.37 16.52 10.45
CA ARG A 25 -1.75 17.59 11.25
C ARG A 25 -1.67 17.22 12.71
N HIS A 26 -2.76 16.70 13.28
CA HIS A 26 -2.78 16.31 14.68
C HIS A 26 -1.78 15.18 14.94
N ALA A 27 -1.79 14.13 14.12
CA ALA A 27 -0.87 13.01 14.24
C ALA A 27 0.60 13.46 14.18
N ARG A 28 0.91 14.37 13.25
CA ARG A 28 2.24 14.99 13.17
C ARG A 28 2.59 15.77 14.43
N SER A 29 1.66 16.54 14.99
CA SER A 29 1.89 17.35 16.20
C SER A 29 2.23 16.52 17.44
N VAL A 30 1.70 15.30 17.53
CA VAL A 30 1.95 14.38 18.65
C VAL A 30 2.97 13.28 18.31
N GLY A 31 3.59 13.33 17.12
CA GLY A 31 4.63 12.38 16.71
C GLY A 31 4.15 10.95 16.47
N VAL A 32 2.87 10.76 16.12
CA VAL A 32 2.31 9.42 15.82
C VAL A 32 2.09 9.22 14.32
N ARG A 33 1.96 7.94 13.94
CA ARG A 33 1.78 7.52 12.56
C ARG A 33 0.30 7.27 12.29
N VAL A 34 -0.17 7.68 11.11
CA VAL A 34 -1.51 7.37 10.61
C VAL A 34 -1.41 6.26 9.58
N MET A 35 -2.30 5.27 9.66
CA MET A 35 -2.51 4.25 8.64
C MET A 35 -3.94 4.38 8.12
N VAL A 36 -4.12 4.35 6.80
CA VAL A 36 -5.43 4.46 6.14
C VAL A 36 -5.84 3.10 5.60
N ASP A 37 -6.84 2.45 6.20
CA ASP A 37 -7.20 1.09 5.81
C ASP A 37 -7.70 1.00 4.36
N ALA A 38 -7.38 -0.14 3.75
CA ALA A 38 -7.87 -0.49 2.42
C ALA A 38 -9.28 -1.07 2.55
N GLU A 39 -10.21 -0.52 1.78
CA GLU A 39 -11.60 -0.99 1.68
C GLU A 39 -11.85 -1.81 0.40
N GLN A 40 -13.10 -1.91 -0.04
CA GLN A 40 -13.47 -2.56 -1.29
C GLN A 40 -12.76 -1.97 -2.52
N SER A 41 -12.53 -2.81 -3.53
CA SER A 41 -11.78 -2.53 -4.77
C SER A 41 -12.25 -1.26 -5.48
N TYR A 42 -13.56 -1.00 -5.48
CA TYR A 42 -14.16 0.17 -6.13
C TYR A 42 -13.93 1.48 -5.38
N PHE A 43 -13.50 1.45 -4.12
CA PHE A 43 -13.05 2.64 -3.38
C PHE A 43 -11.54 2.86 -3.47
N GLN A 44 -10.77 1.82 -3.82
CA GLN A 44 -9.31 1.86 -3.82
C GLN A 44 -8.70 2.98 -4.66
N PRO A 45 -9.21 3.34 -5.87
CA PRO A 45 -8.63 4.45 -6.63
C PRO A 45 -8.64 5.78 -5.86
N ALA A 46 -9.74 6.07 -5.16
CA ALA A 46 -9.89 7.29 -4.38
C ALA A 46 -9.04 7.25 -3.10
N ILE A 47 -9.13 6.16 -2.33
CA ILE A 47 -8.34 5.95 -1.11
C ILE A 47 -6.85 6.06 -1.44
N ARG A 48 -6.42 5.40 -2.52
CA ARG A 48 -5.03 5.42 -2.99
C ARG A 48 -4.58 6.84 -3.29
N ARG A 49 -5.32 7.56 -4.13
CA ARG A 49 -4.93 8.91 -4.53
C ARG A 49 -4.82 9.84 -3.32
N ILE A 50 -5.83 9.85 -2.45
CA ILE A 50 -5.84 10.72 -1.27
C ILE A 50 -4.68 10.39 -0.35
N THR A 51 -4.43 9.10 -0.09
CA THR A 51 -3.38 8.69 0.86
C THR A 51 -1.99 8.99 0.32
N THR A 52 -1.74 8.79 -0.98
CA THR A 52 -0.46 9.16 -1.60
C THR A 52 -0.19 10.67 -1.52
N GLU A 53 -1.20 11.52 -1.75
CA GLU A 53 -1.04 12.97 -1.60
C GLU A 53 -0.81 13.37 -0.13
N MET A 54 -1.53 12.74 0.81
CA MET A 54 -1.31 12.97 2.24
C MET A 54 0.09 12.53 2.67
N MET A 55 0.59 11.41 2.13
CA MET A 55 1.96 10.94 2.34
C MET A 55 2.99 11.96 1.83
N ARG A 56 2.80 12.51 0.63
CA ARG A 56 3.67 13.54 0.08
C ARG A 56 3.70 14.81 0.95
N LEU A 57 2.56 15.21 1.53
CA LEU A 57 2.44 16.43 2.33
C LEU A 57 2.90 16.27 3.79
N PHE A 58 2.67 15.11 4.40
CA PHE A 58 2.81 14.93 5.85
C PHE A 58 3.70 13.75 6.27
N ASN A 59 4.13 12.89 5.33
CA ASN A 59 4.77 11.59 5.56
C ASN A 59 3.98 10.51 6.38
N PRO A 60 2.63 10.36 6.31
CA PRO A 60 1.89 9.24 6.92
C PRO A 60 1.88 7.96 6.07
N PHE A 61 1.58 6.81 6.70
CA PHE A 61 1.74 5.45 6.17
C PHE A 61 0.53 4.99 5.32
N PHE A 62 0.79 4.26 4.23
CA PHE A 62 -0.18 3.71 3.26
C PHE A 62 -0.51 2.23 3.53
N ILE A 63 -1.60 1.72 2.96
CA ILE A 63 -2.03 0.32 3.06
C ILE A 63 -2.28 -0.23 1.66
N ILE A 64 -1.89 -1.49 1.41
CA ILE A 64 -1.91 -2.12 0.08
C ILE A 64 -2.75 -3.40 0.09
N TYR A 65 -3.65 -3.51 -0.89
CA TYR A 65 -4.63 -4.59 -1.10
C TYR A 65 -4.31 -5.46 -2.30
N ILE A 66 -4.46 -6.79 -2.19
CA ILE A 66 -3.74 -7.80 -3.01
C ILE A 66 -4.06 -7.85 -4.50
N GLN A 67 -5.31 -7.72 -4.94
CA GLN A 67 -5.52 -7.71 -6.39
C GLN A 67 -5.05 -6.39 -6.98
N SER A 68 -4.17 -6.49 -7.98
CA SER A 68 -3.43 -5.36 -8.53
C SER A 68 -2.56 -4.65 -7.47
N ALA A 69 -2.33 -5.26 -6.29
CA ALA A 69 -1.43 -4.74 -5.26
C ALA A 69 -0.07 -4.44 -5.85
N HIS A 70 0.50 -5.42 -6.56
CA HIS A 70 1.87 -5.34 -7.01
C HIS A 70 2.06 -4.20 -8.03
N GLU A 71 1.17 -4.10 -9.02
CA GLU A 71 1.23 -2.99 -9.99
C GLU A 71 1.01 -1.62 -9.32
N ASN A 72 0.06 -1.53 -8.39
CA ASN A 72 -0.18 -0.30 -7.64
C ASN A 72 1.01 0.07 -6.75
N LEU A 73 1.57 -0.90 -6.01
CA LEU A 73 2.76 -0.77 -5.18
C LEU A 73 3.96 -0.32 -6.02
N HIS A 74 4.21 -0.98 -7.15
CA HIS A 74 5.26 -0.62 -8.10
C HIS A 74 5.13 0.84 -8.52
N HIS A 75 3.93 1.25 -8.96
CA HIS A 75 3.68 2.63 -9.36
C HIS A 75 3.89 3.62 -8.21
N ASP A 76 3.40 3.32 -7.01
CA ASP A 76 3.50 4.24 -5.87
C ASP A 76 4.93 4.35 -5.33
N LEU A 77 5.69 3.25 -5.34
CA LEU A 77 7.11 3.25 -4.99
C LEU A 77 7.94 4.08 -5.97
N ASN A 78 7.69 3.94 -7.27
CA ASN A 78 8.37 4.74 -8.29
C ASN A 78 7.95 6.21 -8.22
N TYR A 79 6.68 6.49 -7.93
CA TYR A 79 6.20 7.86 -7.73
C TYR A 79 6.88 8.51 -6.52
N ALA A 80 6.98 7.79 -5.39
CA ALA A 80 7.69 8.24 -4.20
C ALA A 80 9.20 8.45 -4.42
N LEU A 81 9.80 7.66 -5.31
CA LEU A 81 11.18 7.84 -5.73
C LEU A 81 11.34 9.11 -6.59
N ALA A 82 10.47 9.31 -7.59
CA ALA A 82 10.54 10.43 -8.52
C ALA A 82 10.29 11.78 -7.83
N GLU A 83 9.35 11.83 -6.88
CA GLU A 83 8.97 13.04 -6.15
C GLU A 83 9.73 13.21 -4.81
N ASP A 84 10.67 12.32 -4.51
CA ASP A 84 11.51 12.27 -3.30
C ASP A 84 10.78 12.42 -1.94
N PHE A 85 9.63 11.75 -1.78
CA PHE A 85 8.95 11.65 -0.48
C PHE A 85 9.16 10.29 0.19
N PHE A 86 8.83 10.23 1.48
CA PHE A 86 8.91 9.02 2.30
C PHE A 86 7.76 8.09 1.97
N PHE A 87 8.06 6.85 1.60
CA PHE A 87 7.06 5.83 1.35
C PHE A 87 6.84 4.95 2.58
N GLY A 88 5.59 4.73 2.97
CA GLY A 88 5.24 3.77 4.03
C GLY A 88 4.12 2.88 3.54
N ALA A 89 4.16 1.56 3.69
CA ALA A 89 3.09 0.65 3.28
C ALA A 89 2.71 -0.38 4.36
N LYS A 90 1.46 -0.85 4.39
CA LYS A 90 0.99 -2.02 5.14
C LYS A 90 0.49 -3.04 4.15
N LEU A 91 1.17 -4.17 4.02
CA LEU A 91 0.75 -5.27 3.17
C LEU A 91 -0.27 -6.12 3.94
N VAL A 92 -1.44 -6.35 3.36
CA VAL A 92 -2.50 -7.23 3.89
C VAL A 92 -2.99 -8.19 2.81
N ARG A 93 -3.71 -9.26 3.19
CA ARG A 93 -4.38 -10.15 2.22
C ARG A 93 -5.69 -9.66 1.62
N GLY A 94 -6.35 -8.76 2.34
CA GLY A 94 -7.71 -8.33 2.05
C GLY A 94 -8.70 -8.96 3.03
N ALA A 95 -9.83 -8.27 3.22
CA ALA A 95 -10.88 -8.66 4.17
C ALA A 95 -12.26 -8.86 3.50
N TYR A 96 -12.39 -8.54 2.21
CA TYR A 96 -13.69 -8.39 1.53
C TYR A 96 -13.92 -9.36 0.36
N MET A 97 -13.17 -10.48 0.31
CA MET A 97 -13.14 -11.39 -0.85
C MET A 97 -14.53 -11.89 -1.27
N GLU A 98 -15.36 -12.31 -0.33
CA GLU A 98 -16.71 -12.82 -0.63
C GLU A 98 -17.64 -11.72 -1.17
N GLN A 99 -17.56 -10.52 -0.57
CA GLN A 99 -18.36 -9.37 -0.97
C GLN A 99 -18.00 -8.90 -2.38
N GLU A 100 -16.71 -8.85 -2.70
CA GLU A 100 -16.20 -8.49 -4.02
C GLU A 100 -16.64 -9.48 -5.09
N ARG A 101 -16.49 -10.78 -4.84
CA ARG A 101 -16.94 -11.85 -5.75
C ARG A 101 -18.44 -11.81 -6.00
N SER A 102 -19.23 -11.67 -4.94
CA SER A 102 -20.68 -11.56 -5.03
C SER A 102 -21.11 -10.33 -5.82
N ARG A 103 -20.46 -9.19 -5.60
CA ARG A 103 -20.71 -7.95 -6.33
C ARG A 103 -20.34 -8.07 -7.81
N ALA A 104 -19.18 -8.64 -8.13
CA ALA A 104 -18.72 -8.87 -9.50
C ALA A 104 -19.70 -9.76 -10.27
N ALA A 105 -20.15 -10.87 -9.66
CA ALA A 105 -21.16 -11.74 -10.24
C ALA A 105 -22.51 -11.04 -10.44
N THR A 106 -22.94 -10.20 -9.49
CA THR A 106 -24.22 -9.47 -9.56
C THR A 106 -24.22 -8.39 -10.63
N LEU A 107 -23.11 -7.67 -10.79
CA LEU A 107 -22.99 -6.54 -11.72
C LEU A 107 -22.36 -6.93 -13.07
N GLY A 108 -21.89 -8.17 -13.22
CA GLY A 108 -21.37 -8.72 -14.46
C GLY A 108 -20.01 -8.16 -14.89
N TYR A 109 -19.17 -7.73 -13.94
CA TYR A 109 -17.79 -7.31 -14.22
C TYR A 109 -16.77 -8.35 -13.73
N GLU A 110 -15.52 -8.23 -14.18
CA GLU A 110 -14.44 -9.14 -13.82
C GLU A 110 -14.18 -9.15 -12.31
N ASP A 111 -13.98 -10.34 -11.75
CA ASP A 111 -13.70 -10.54 -10.34
C ASP A 111 -12.38 -9.84 -9.94
N PRO A 112 -12.43 -8.83 -9.06
CA PRO A 112 -11.25 -8.11 -8.61
C PRO A 112 -10.54 -8.87 -7.48
N ILE A 113 -10.79 -10.17 -7.25
CA ILE A 113 -10.10 -11.02 -6.27
C ILE A 113 -9.30 -12.14 -6.93
N CYS A 114 -8.08 -12.40 -6.42
CA CYS A 114 -7.22 -13.44 -6.94
C CYS A 114 -7.96 -14.77 -6.99
N SER A 115 -7.71 -15.59 -8.02
CA SER A 115 -8.44 -16.84 -8.27
C SER A 115 -8.62 -17.71 -7.02
N ASP A 116 -7.55 -17.83 -6.24
CA ASP A 116 -7.47 -18.68 -5.06
C ASP A 116 -6.50 -18.14 -4.01
N TYR A 117 -6.43 -18.85 -2.89
CA TYR A 117 -5.54 -18.54 -1.78
C TYR A 117 -4.05 -18.56 -2.15
N GLU A 118 -3.63 -19.47 -3.03
CA GLU A 118 -2.24 -19.61 -3.44
C GLU A 118 -1.83 -18.46 -4.37
N ALA A 119 -2.71 -18.04 -5.27
CA ALA A 119 -2.55 -16.84 -6.09
C ALA A 119 -2.42 -15.59 -5.21
N THR A 120 -3.29 -15.46 -4.20
CA THR A 120 -3.22 -14.39 -3.19
C THR A 120 -1.88 -14.40 -2.45
N SER A 121 -1.40 -15.59 -2.07
CA SER A 121 -0.14 -15.77 -1.34
C SER A 121 1.07 -15.40 -2.19
N ARG A 122 1.14 -15.84 -3.46
CA ARG A 122 2.20 -15.47 -4.41
C ARG A 122 2.23 -13.97 -4.67
N MET A 123 1.07 -13.33 -4.78
CA MET A 123 0.97 -11.88 -4.98
C MET A 123 1.50 -11.12 -3.76
N TYR A 124 1.14 -11.54 -2.54
CA TYR A 124 1.68 -10.95 -1.31
C TYR A 124 3.21 -11.08 -1.24
N GLU A 125 3.74 -12.27 -1.55
CA GLU A 125 5.20 -12.52 -1.54
C GLU A 125 5.92 -11.66 -2.58
N SER A 126 5.33 -11.47 -3.76
CA SER A 126 5.88 -10.58 -4.80
C SER A 126 5.95 -9.12 -4.30
N CYS A 127 4.91 -8.66 -3.60
CA CYS A 127 4.90 -7.31 -2.99
C CYS A 127 5.96 -7.16 -1.89
N VAL A 128 6.20 -8.22 -1.10
CA VAL A 128 7.26 -8.26 -0.09
C VAL A 128 8.63 -8.11 -0.74
N ASP A 129 8.88 -8.84 -1.82
CA ASP A 129 10.14 -8.77 -2.53
C ASP A 129 10.40 -7.39 -3.13
N GLU A 130 9.38 -6.80 -3.75
CA GLU A 130 9.47 -5.48 -4.36
C GLU A 130 9.75 -4.38 -3.32
N VAL A 131 9.00 -4.35 -2.21
CA VAL A 131 9.21 -3.32 -1.19
C VAL A 131 10.57 -3.44 -0.52
N LEU A 132 11.05 -4.68 -0.28
CA LEU A 132 12.40 -4.91 0.25
C LEU A 132 13.48 -4.47 -0.73
N GLN A 133 13.27 -4.68 -2.04
CA GLN A 133 14.17 -4.19 -3.07
C GLN A 133 14.25 -2.64 -3.07
N PHE A 134 13.13 -1.94 -2.85
CA PHE A 134 13.14 -0.48 -2.74
C PHE A 134 13.75 0.03 -1.43
N ILE A 135 13.56 -0.69 -0.31
CA ILE A 135 14.19 -0.37 0.98
C ILE A 135 15.71 -0.35 0.84
N VAL A 136 16.29 -1.29 0.10
CA VAL A 136 17.74 -1.36 -0.07
C VAL A 136 18.29 -0.36 -1.09
N LYS A 137 17.50 0.00 -2.10
CA LYS A 137 17.90 0.96 -3.15
C LYS A 137 17.81 2.42 -2.70
N ARG A 138 17.07 2.72 -1.63
CA ARG A 138 16.87 4.09 -1.13
C ARG A 138 17.59 4.30 0.21
N PRO A 139 17.92 5.55 0.58
CA PRO A 139 18.46 5.85 1.91
C PRO A 139 17.58 5.30 3.03
N ILE A 140 18.22 4.87 4.12
CA ILE A 140 17.55 4.30 5.28
C ILE A 140 16.42 5.23 5.76
N GLY A 141 15.25 4.66 5.99
CA GLY A 141 14.05 5.37 6.44
C GLY A 141 13.17 5.93 5.32
N ARG A 142 13.65 6.02 4.07
CA ARG A 142 12.84 6.52 2.94
C ARG A 142 11.70 5.57 2.53
N VAL A 143 11.82 4.29 2.85
CA VAL A 143 10.79 3.28 2.60
C VAL A 143 10.57 2.50 3.89
N SER A 144 9.31 2.39 4.32
CA SER A 144 8.90 1.63 5.50
C SER A 144 7.77 0.68 5.13
N VAL A 145 7.77 -0.52 5.72
CA VAL A 145 6.70 -1.49 5.49
C VAL A 145 6.25 -2.19 6.77
N MET A 146 4.95 -2.41 6.89
CA MET A 146 4.32 -3.30 7.86
C MET A 146 3.77 -4.51 7.11
N MET A 147 4.24 -5.71 7.47
CA MET A 147 3.76 -6.97 6.89
C MET A 147 2.68 -7.56 7.80
N ALA A 148 1.40 -7.27 7.51
CA ALA A 148 0.29 -7.65 8.35
C ALA A 148 -0.26 -9.02 7.94
N THR A 149 0.16 -10.06 8.67
CA THR A 149 -0.24 -11.45 8.42
C THR A 149 -0.15 -12.29 9.69
N HIS A 150 -1.07 -13.25 9.82
CA HIS A 150 -0.98 -14.34 10.81
C HIS A 150 -0.49 -15.65 10.16
N ASN A 151 -0.19 -15.65 8.86
CA ASN A 151 0.26 -16.82 8.16
C ASN A 151 1.75 -17.08 8.43
N GLU A 152 2.04 -18.17 9.12
CA GLU A 152 3.40 -18.55 9.52
C GLU A 152 4.36 -18.68 8.32
N ASN A 153 3.92 -19.26 7.21
CA ASN A 153 4.74 -19.40 6.01
C ASN A 153 5.13 -18.05 5.42
N THR A 154 4.18 -17.09 5.36
CA THR A 154 4.46 -15.72 4.93
C THR A 154 5.42 -15.00 5.88
N VAL A 155 5.31 -15.20 7.19
CA VAL A 155 6.28 -14.65 8.16
C VAL A 155 7.67 -15.23 7.92
N ARG A 156 7.78 -16.55 7.78
CA ARG A 156 9.05 -17.24 7.48
C ARG A 156 9.64 -16.78 6.15
N TYR A 157 8.82 -16.60 5.12
CA TYR A 157 9.23 -16.07 3.82
C TYR A 157 9.81 -14.67 3.97
N ALA A 158 9.06 -13.74 4.57
CA ALA A 158 9.50 -12.36 4.78
C ALA A 158 10.84 -12.27 5.52
N LEU A 159 11.03 -13.06 6.59
CA LEU A 159 12.29 -13.10 7.33
C LEU A 159 13.45 -13.61 6.47
N LYS A 160 13.24 -14.68 5.68
CA LYS A 160 14.26 -15.18 4.74
C LYS A 160 14.66 -14.13 3.73
N ARG A 161 13.69 -13.39 3.17
CA ARG A 161 13.95 -12.32 2.19
C ARG A 161 14.67 -11.14 2.83
N LEU A 162 14.30 -10.74 4.04
CA LEU A 162 15.00 -9.69 4.79
C LEU A 162 16.48 -10.05 5.00
N VAL A 163 16.79 -11.27 5.45
CA VAL A 163 18.17 -11.74 5.61
C VAL A 163 18.92 -11.75 4.27
N TYR A 164 18.26 -12.19 3.20
CA TYR A 164 18.83 -12.20 1.85
C TYR A 164 19.23 -10.79 1.37
N PHE A 165 18.30 -9.84 1.43
CA PHE A 165 18.53 -8.46 0.98
C PHE A 165 19.55 -7.72 1.86
N TYR A 166 19.55 -7.97 3.17
CA TYR A 166 20.56 -7.45 4.09
C TYR A 166 21.96 -7.91 3.70
N LYS A 167 22.16 -9.24 3.61
CA LYS A 167 23.48 -9.80 3.25
C LYS A 167 23.97 -9.26 1.91
N ARG A 168 23.11 -9.27 0.88
CA ARG A 168 23.49 -8.82 -0.46
C ARG A 168 24.02 -7.38 -0.47
N ASN A 169 23.35 -6.46 0.22
CA ASN A 169 23.81 -5.06 0.26
C ASN A 169 25.08 -4.89 1.09
N HIS A 170 25.24 -5.65 2.18
CA HIS A 170 26.47 -5.59 2.97
C HIS A 170 27.69 -6.15 2.21
N PHE A 171 27.53 -7.22 1.41
CA PHE A 171 28.62 -7.72 0.57
C PHE A 171 28.96 -6.75 -0.59
N GLU A 172 27.97 -6.12 -1.22
CA GLU A 172 28.22 -5.12 -2.29
C GLU A 172 28.89 -3.83 -1.79
N ILE A 173 28.78 -3.50 -0.49
CA ILE A 173 29.49 -2.36 0.13
C ILE A 173 30.95 -2.73 0.44
N VAL A 174 31.21 -3.92 0.98
CA VAL A 174 32.57 -4.36 1.36
C VAL A 174 33.48 -4.61 0.14
N GLU A 175 32.93 -4.89 -1.04
CA GLU A 175 33.71 -5.04 -2.28
C GLU A 175 33.98 -3.70 -3.02
N ARG A 176 33.42 -2.59 -2.54
CA ARG A 176 33.60 -1.25 -3.14
C ARG A 176 34.57 -0.34 -2.36
N ASP A 177 35.05 -0.79 -1.21
CA ASP A 177 36.08 -0.15 -0.39
C ASP A 177 37.44 -0.86 -0.56
#